data_AF-A0A538DWZ8-F1
#
_entry.id   AF-A0A538DWZ8-F1
#
_cell.length_a   1.000
_cell.length_b   1.000
_cell.length_c   1.000
_cell.angle_alpha   90.00
_cell.angle_beta   90.00
_cell.angle_gamma   90.00
#
_symmetry.space_group_name_H-M   'P 1'
#
loop_
_entity.id
_entity.type
_entity.pdbx_description
1 polymer ?
#
loop_
_entity_poly.entity_id
_entity_poly.type
_entity_poly.pdbx_seq_one_letter_code
_entity_poly.pdbx_strand_id
1 'polypeptide(L)'
;VSGGRSKPWRQKGTGRARAGTSRAPHWTGGGVAFPTGDRNFELKVNRKARRSALRGALSSHASNGTFGVLDGSGFDAPSTKRAADLLASWAKEGPVVVVA
;
A
#
# COMPACT_ATOMS: atom_id res chain seq x y z
N VAL A 1 -13.20 -18.53 -18.70
CA VAL A 1 -13.07 -18.68 -20.17
C VAL A 1 -14.34 -19.33 -20.70
N SER A 2 -15.03 -18.73 -21.67
CA SER A 2 -16.31 -19.29 -22.18
C SER A 2 -16.09 -20.68 -22.82
N GLY A 3 -17.01 -21.63 -22.61
CA GLY A 3 -16.96 -23.00 -23.17
C GLY A 3 -16.90 -24.13 -22.12
N GLY A 4 -16.65 -25.37 -22.55
CA GLY A 4 -16.42 -26.53 -21.66
C GLY A 4 -17.67 -27.26 -21.15
N ARG A 5 -18.83 -27.10 -21.79
CA ARG A 5 -20.12 -27.68 -21.38
C ARG A 5 -20.24 -29.20 -21.59
N SER A 6 -19.43 -29.78 -22.46
CA SER A 6 -19.40 -31.23 -22.71
C SER A 6 -18.06 -31.84 -22.31
N LYS A 7 -18.10 -33.10 -21.90
CA LYS A 7 -16.92 -33.87 -21.53
C LYS A 7 -16.02 -34.03 -22.78
N PRO A 8 -14.72 -33.74 -22.70
CA PRO A 8 -13.84 -33.79 -23.87
C PRO A 8 -13.77 -35.17 -24.54
N TRP A 9 -13.92 -36.26 -23.77
CA TRP A 9 -13.97 -37.63 -24.27
C TRP A 9 -14.64 -38.59 -23.27
N ARG A 10 -14.94 -39.81 -23.72
CA ARG A 10 -15.54 -40.88 -22.91
C ARG A 10 -14.65 -41.25 -21.71
N GLN A 11 -15.25 -41.71 -20.62
CA GLN A 11 -14.54 -41.99 -19.36
C GLN A 11 -13.49 -43.10 -19.43
N LYS A 12 -13.63 -44.04 -20.38
CA LYS A 12 -12.76 -45.21 -20.60
C LYS A 12 -12.66 -45.53 -22.09
N GLY A 13 -11.66 -46.32 -22.47
CA GLY A 13 -11.50 -46.85 -23.85
C GLY A 13 -10.77 -45.92 -24.82
N THR A 14 -10.22 -44.80 -24.37
CA THR A 14 -9.55 -43.79 -25.22
C THR A 14 -8.03 -43.76 -25.08
N GLY A 15 -7.45 -44.51 -24.12
CA GLY A 15 -6.01 -44.45 -23.79
C GLY A 15 -5.53 -43.12 -23.18
N ARG A 16 -6.44 -42.15 -23.01
CA ARG A 16 -6.14 -40.81 -22.45
C ARG A 16 -6.45 -40.76 -20.96
N ALA A 17 -5.81 -39.84 -20.25
CA ALA A 17 -6.20 -39.47 -18.88
C ALA A 17 -7.67 -39.03 -18.82
N ARG A 18 -8.33 -39.18 -17.67
CA ARG A 18 -9.75 -38.80 -17.52
C ARG A 18 -9.87 -37.28 -17.41
N ALA A 19 -10.71 -36.68 -18.25
CA ALA A 19 -11.03 -35.25 -18.17
C ALA A 19 -12.54 -35.02 -18.00
N GLY A 20 -12.89 -34.01 -17.21
CA GLY A 20 -14.27 -33.58 -16.98
C GLY A 20 -14.69 -32.42 -17.89
N THR A 21 -13.77 -31.48 -18.12
CA THR A 21 -13.97 -30.28 -18.94
C THR A 21 -12.66 -29.86 -19.59
N SER A 22 -12.73 -29.17 -20.73
CA SER A 22 -11.57 -28.53 -21.37
C SER A 22 -11.17 -27.20 -20.72
N ARG A 23 -11.93 -26.72 -19.73
CA ARG A 23 -11.67 -25.45 -19.02
C ARG A 23 -10.99 -25.60 -17.66
N ALA A 24 -10.46 -26.79 -17.36
CA ALA A 24 -9.75 -27.04 -16.11
C ALA A 24 -8.43 -26.22 -16.04
N PRO A 25 -7.93 -25.85 -14.85
CA PRO A 25 -6.78 -24.95 -14.73
C PRO A 25 -5.45 -25.44 -15.32
N HIS A 26 -5.29 -26.76 -15.46
CA HIS A 26 -4.10 -27.36 -16.06
C HIS A 26 -4.15 -27.35 -17.61
N TRP A 27 -5.27 -26.98 -18.22
CA TRP A 27 -5.42 -26.91 -19.67
C TRP A 27 -5.07 -25.50 -20.16
N THR A 28 -4.49 -25.43 -21.36
CA THR A 28 -4.28 -24.17 -22.08
C THR A 28 -5.62 -23.47 -22.33
N GLY A 29 -5.77 -22.23 -21.89
CA GLY A 29 -7.04 -21.51 -21.94
C GLY A 29 -8.11 -22.03 -20.97
N GLY A 30 -7.69 -22.71 -19.90
CA GLY A 30 -8.51 -23.04 -18.73
C GLY A 30 -8.68 -21.87 -17.77
N GLY A 31 -9.48 -22.07 -16.72
CA GLY A 31 -9.62 -21.09 -15.63
C GLY A 31 -8.40 -21.05 -14.70
N VAL A 32 -8.33 -20.06 -13.81
CA VAL A 32 -7.29 -19.95 -12.77
C VAL A 32 -7.84 -20.50 -11.44
N ALA A 33 -7.07 -21.34 -10.73
CA ALA A 33 -7.54 -22.00 -9.51
C ALA A 33 -7.64 -21.05 -8.29
N PHE A 34 -6.67 -20.14 -8.15
CA PHE A 34 -6.64 -19.14 -7.08
C PHE A 34 -6.48 -17.74 -7.69
N PRO A 35 -7.54 -17.19 -8.31
CA PRO A 35 -7.48 -15.85 -8.84
C PRO A 35 -7.36 -14.85 -7.70
N THR A 36 -6.56 -13.81 -7.88
CA THR A 36 -6.61 -12.64 -6.99
C THR A 36 -7.89 -11.87 -7.32
N GLY A 37 -8.77 -11.72 -6.33
CA GLY A 37 -9.91 -10.82 -6.42
C GLY A 37 -9.59 -9.44 -5.85
N ASP A 38 -10.48 -8.49 -6.11
CA ASP A 38 -10.47 -7.19 -5.46
C ASP A 38 -10.69 -7.37 -3.95
N ARG A 39 -9.74 -6.89 -3.15
CA ARG A 39 -9.74 -7.04 -1.70
C ARG A 39 -9.62 -5.68 -1.04
N ASN A 40 -10.44 -5.44 -0.01
CA ASN A 40 -10.27 -4.31 0.88
C ASN A 40 -9.31 -4.69 2.02
N PHE A 41 -8.21 -3.95 2.14
CA PHE A 41 -7.19 -4.13 3.19
C PHE A 41 -7.33 -3.09 4.31
N GLU A 42 -8.42 -2.33 4.33
CA GLU A 42 -8.71 -1.37 5.39
C GLU A 42 -8.97 -2.10 6.72
N LEU A 43 -8.18 -1.76 7.73
CA LEU A 43 -8.31 -2.29 9.08
C LEU A 43 -8.61 -1.15 10.05
N LYS A 44 -9.65 -1.32 10.86
CA LYS A 44 -10.04 -0.34 11.88
C LYS A 44 -9.04 -0.35 13.03
N VAL A 45 -8.44 0.80 13.31
CA VAL A 45 -7.61 1.02 14.50
C VAL A 45 -8.38 1.79 15.56
N ASN A 46 -8.25 1.37 16.82
CA ASN A 46 -8.89 2.07 17.94
C ASN A 46 -8.37 3.51 18.07
N ARG A 47 -9.30 4.47 18.26
CA ARG A 47 -8.97 5.91 18.36
C ARG A 47 -7.95 6.23 19.47
N LYS A 48 -7.96 5.48 20.57
CA LYS A 48 -6.97 5.65 21.66
C LYS A 48 -5.57 5.20 21.22
N ALA A 49 -5.47 4.04 20.56
CA ALA A 49 -4.20 3.53 20.04
C ALA A 49 -3.60 4.48 19.00
N ARG A 50 -4.40 4.96 18.04
CA ARG A 50 -3.95 5.93 17.03
C ARG A 50 -3.38 7.21 17.66
N ARG A 51 -4.06 7.76 18.67
CA ARG A 51 -3.57 8.95 19.41
C ARG A 51 -2.28 8.66 20.18
N SER A 52 -2.18 7.49 20.80
CA SER A 52 -0.97 7.09 21.52
C SER A 52 0.22 6.93 20.57
N ALA A 53 0.02 6.32 19.40
CA ALA A 53 1.07 6.15 18.40
C ALA A 53 1.61 7.49 17.89
N LEU A 54 0.72 8.45 17.60
CA LEU A 54 1.13 9.80 17.18
C LEU A 54 1.96 10.51 18.26
N ARG A 55 1.51 10.44 19.53
CA ARG A 55 2.26 11.02 20.65
C ARG A 55 3.62 10.36 20.83
N GLY A 56 3.70 9.03 20.70
CA GLY A 56 4.94 8.28 20.77
C GLY A 56 5.93 8.68 19.66
N ALA A 57 5.44 8.83 18.42
CA ALA A 57 6.27 9.29 17.31
C ALA A 57 6.83 10.70 17.56
N LEU A 58 5.99 11.65 17.98
CA LEU A 58 6.44 13.02 18.30
C LEU A 58 7.41 13.05 19.48
N SER A 59 7.15 12.26 20.52
CA SER A 59 8.05 12.11 21.67
C SER A 59 9.43 11.59 21.24
N SER A 60 9.46 10.58 20.35
CA SER A 60 10.72 10.05 19.82
C SER A 60 11.48 11.09 19.01
N HIS A 61 10.79 11.87 18.16
CA HIS A 61 11.43 12.95 17.43
C HIS A 61 12.00 14.04 18.35
N ALA A 62 11.28 14.39 19.42
CA ALA A 62 11.75 15.32 20.44
C ALA A 62 12.98 14.79 21.19
N SER A 63 12.96 13.54 21.64
CA SER A 63 14.12 12.91 22.29
C SER A 63 15.35 12.82 21.40
N ASN A 64 15.16 12.63 20.09
CA ASN A 64 16.24 12.59 19.10
C ASN A 64 16.69 13.99 18.65
N GLY A 65 16.09 15.07 19.16
CA GLY A 65 16.41 16.45 18.76
C GLY A 65 16.08 16.75 17.29
N THR A 66 15.08 16.05 16.73
CA THR A 66 14.58 16.20 15.34
C THR A 66 13.19 16.84 15.27
N PHE A 67 12.64 17.23 16.43
CA PHE A 67 11.42 18.02 16.53
C PHE A 67 11.77 19.44 16.98
N GLY A 68 11.25 20.45 16.30
CA GLY A 68 11.54 21.85 16.59
C GLY A 68 10.38 22.75 16.19
N VAL A 69 10.33 23.93 16.82
CA VAL A 69 9.39 25.00 16.47
C VAL A 69 10.22 26.13 15.86
N LEU A 70 9.83 26.57 14.67
CA LEU A 70 10.46 27.67 13.95
C LEU A 70 9.46 28.83 13.88
N ASP A 71 9.96 30.05 14.01
CA ASP A 71 9.12 31.24 13.84
C ASP A 71 8.81 31.46 12.35
N GLY A 72 7.52 31.56 12.03
CA GLY A 72 6.99 31.79 10.68
C GLY A 72 6.56 33.22 10.41
N SER A 73 6.81 34.18 11.32
CA SER A 73 6.33 35.56 11.21
C SER A 73 6.94 36.38 10.06
N GLY A 74 8.03 35.91 9.42
CA GLY A 74 8.78 36.63 8.37
C GLY A 74 8.27 36.49 6.93
N PHE A 75 7.05 36.00 6.71
CA PHE A 75 6.49 35.76 5.37
C PHE A 75 5.38 36.76 5.01
N ASP A 76 5.74 37.88 4.38
CA ASP A 76 4.77 38.84 3.82
C ASP A 76 4.11 38.34 2.53
N ALA A 77 4.79 37.45 1.82
CA ALA A 77 4.37 36.85 0.56
C ALA A 77 4.93 35.42 0.43
N PRO A 78 4.28 34.53 -0.34
CA PRO A 78 4.77 33.18 -0.54
C PRO A 78 6.12 33.20 -1.27
N SER A 79 7.15 32.62 -0.64
CA SER A 79 8.51 32.56 -1.19
C SER A 79 9.19 31.25 -0.83
N THR A 80 9.47 30.42 -1.85
CA THR A 80 10.17 29.14 -1.69
C THR A 80 11.61 29.32 -1.25
N LYS A 81 12.27 30.40 -1.69
CA LYS A 81 13.65 30.74 -1.30
C LYS A 81 13.75 31.01 0.20
N ARG A 82 12.88 31.88 0.74
CA ARG A 82 12.84 32.18 2.18
C ARG A 82 12.56 30.93 3.01
N ALA A 83 11.69 30.04 2.53
CA ALA A 83 11.40 28.78 3.20
C ALA A 83 12.62 27.83 3.23
N ALA A 84 13.35 27.72 2.13
CA ALA A 84 14.58 26.93 2.08
C ALA A 84 15.66 27.48 3.02
N ASP A 85 15.83 28.81 3.07
CA ASP A 85 16.79 29.48 3.95
C ASP A 85 16.44 29.25 5.44
N LEU A 86 15.16 29.35 5.80
CA LEU A 86 14.69 29.07 7.17
C LEU A 86 14.96 27.61 7.56
N LEU A 87 14.68 26.65 6.67
CA LEU A 87 14.96 25.24 6.94
C LEU A 87 16.46 24.94 7.02
N ALA A 88 17.27 25.57 6.18
CA ALA A 88 18.73 25.44 6.23
C ALA A 88 19.30 25.93 7.56
N SER A 89 18.74 27.01 8.12
CA SER A 89 19.15 27.53 9.44
C SER A 89 18.92 26.55 10.59
N TRP A 90 17.96 25.62 10.45
CA TRP A 90 17.68 24.60 11.46
C TRP A 90 18.71 23.45 11.46
N ALA A 91 19.52 23.32 10.41
CA ALA A 91 20.67 22.40 10.32
C ALA A 91 20.34 20.92 10.63
N LYS A 92 19.18 20.42 10.18
CA LYS A 92 18.79 19.01 10.29
C LYS A 92 18.77 18.31 8.93
N GLU A 93 19.13 17.03 8.94
CA GLU A 93 19.09 16.19 7.75
C GLU A 93 17.63 15.90 7.34
N GLY A 94 17.38 15.88 6.04
CA GLY A 94 16.07 15.53 5.49
C GLY A 94 15.81 14.01 5.49
N PRO A 95 14.56 13.58 5.19
CA PRO A 95 13.41 14.39 4.80
C PRO A 95 12.76 15.14 5.96
N VAL A 96 12.32 16.37 5.71
CA VAL A 96 11.65 17.24 6.70
C VAL A 96 10.14 17.31 6.40
N VAL A 97 9.33 17.21 7.45
CA VAL A 97 7.87 17.45 7.40
C VAL A 97 7.58 18.79 8.07
N VAL A 98 6.98 19.71 7.34
CA VAL A 98 6.55 21.02 7.86
C VAL A 98 5.06 20.94 8.23
N VAL A 99 4.74 21.40 9.44
CA VAL A 99 3.37 21.52 9.95
C VAL A 99 3.15 23.01 10.24
N ALA A 100 2.24 23.64 9.49
CA ALA A 100 1.89 25.06 9.59
C ALA A 100 0.38 25.22 9.80
#